data_AF-A0A0D2F9A4-F1
#
_entry.id   AF-A0A0D2F9A4-F1
#
_cell.length_a   1.000
_cell.length_b   1.000
_cell.length_c   1.000
_cell.angle_alpha   90.00
_cell.angle_beta   90.00
_cell.angle_gamma   90.00
#
_symmetry.space_group_name_H-M   'P 1'
#
loop_
_entity.id
_entity.type
_entity.pdbx_description
1 polymer ?
#
loop_
_entity_poly.entity_id
_entity_poly.type
_entity_poly.pdbx_seq_one_letter_code
_entity_poly.pdbx_strand_id
1 'polypeptide(L)'
;MAQSLAATVPILERRTVVSSLIFPSRPYASKPYRVLLFRRSDKVGTYQRKLAPVAGSVEADDKSPLAAAWREIKEETGWGPQQLELWRKGAGFEFTDEKAVSGRDGGKPRGRIWKVWPFAYRLKATVPDQDNDVNKLGLNLDWEHLGCEWRDVNDILDGKILDDCVPKLEITLGQLWVDPSSVLHQGLKELRLDHEHGARELATMAIRSLVKIVEHDQRDRPPEDMEQWWRSFQQQAFHLAFNARPSMGAAISGAVAMALKDAKEQFDARGENPLDQVKHSLEAYIRRRSQITKQVSDQFSKFLQDRFKTSQTGTVGTRTIKILTLSSSSTIKAAILHTLDGDESLSLELRILESRPLNEGASFAKMLTDEAQRRRESQSGGPCFHNRLRIILASDASVGILGKDVDLVVIGADRISEAGDVSNKTGSLAATVVSKFVTNGSVDVVCISESEKVAIPGTIDEHQEEDNDKDELASSWHVQPSAIWEEMVTVRNIYFEWCPAKHIDHYICEYGTLSTEDIRRRSTQTFELLQEVFPSENL
;
A
#
# COMPACT_ATOMS: atom_id res chain seq x y z
N MET A 1 43.30 51.06 1.43
CA MET A 1 42.78 50.08 0.45
C MET A 1 42.38 48.82 1.20
N ALA A 2 41.21 48.28 0.83
CA ALA A 2 40.69 46.93 1.11
C ALA A 2 40.42 46.54 2.58
N GLN A 3 39.27 46.97 3.12
CA GLN A 3 38.52 46.15 4.07
C GLN A 3 37.63 45.20 3.27
N SER A 4 37.86 43.90 3.44
CA SER A 4 37.06 42.81 2.87
C SER A 4 35.66 42.83 3.51
N LEU A 5 34.65 43.15 2.70
CA LEU A 5 33.24 42.88 3.00
C LEU A 5 33.02 41.37 2.83
N ALA A 6 33.21 40.62 3.92
CA ALA A 6 32.66 39.28 4.01
C ALA A 6 31.13 39.42 4.08
N ALA A 7 30.45 39.20 2.96
CA ALA A 7 29.01 39.09 2.92
C ALA A 7 28.58 37.95 3.85
N THR A 8 27.98 38.29 4.99
CA THR A 8 27.30 37.34 5.87
C THR A 8 26.19 36.68 5.06
N VAL A 9 26.36 35.39 4.73
CA VAL A 9 25.30 34.56 4.13
C VAL A 9 24.08 34.61 5.07
N PRO A 10 22.90 35.02 4.60
CA PRO A 10 21.71 35.05 5.45
C PRO A 10 21.42 33.63 5.95
N ILE A 11 21.22 33.47 7.27
CA ILE A 11 20.87 32.20 7.88
C ILE A 11 19.44 31.86 7.44
N LEU A 12 19.30 30.88 6.54
CA LEU A 12 18.00 30.37 6.10
C LEU A 12 17.41 29.45 7.17
N GLU A 13 16.14 29.65 7.49
CA GLU A 13 15.42 28.82 8.46
C GLU A 13 14.77 27.63 7.74
N ARG A 14 15.08 26.41 8.18
CA ARG A 14 14.44 25.19 7.65
C ARG A 14 13.12 24.94 8.36
N ARG A 15 12.06 24.70 7.58
CA ARG A 15 10.72 24.39 8.10
C ARG A 15 10.12 23.22 7.32
N THR A 16 9.63 22.22 8.05
CA THR A 16 8.88 21.10 7.48
C THR A 16 7.39 21.37 7.69
N VAL A 17 6.61 21.31 6.63
CA VAL A 17 5.18 21.62 6.63
C VAL A 17 4.37 20.56 5.90
N VAL A 18 3.10 20.49 6.23
CA VAL A 18 2.08 19.73 5.49
C VAL A 18 1.29 20.67 4.59
N SER A 19 0.77 20.14 3.50
CA SER A 19 -0.04 20.90 2.54
C SER A 19 -1.23 20.03 2.11
N SER A 20 -2.40 20.33 2.66
CA SER A 20 -3.61 19.52 2.59
C SER A 20 -4.64 20.14 1.65
N LEU A 21 -4.75 19.59 0.45
CA LEU A 21 -5.76 19.97 -0.55
C LEU A 21 -7.04 19.17 -0.33
N ILE A 22 -8.20 19.84 -0.41
CA ILE A 22 -9.51 19.20 -0.21
C ILE A 22 -10.31 19.24 -1.51
N PHE A 23 -10.82 18.08 -1.91
CA PHE A 23 -11.59 17.88 -3.13
C PHE A 23 -13.07 17.52 -2.85
N PRO A 24 -13.98 17.78 -3.80
CA PRO A 24 -15.38 17.36 -3.70
C PRO A 24 -15.51 15.85 -3.54
N SER A 25 -16.65 15.36 -3.05
CA SER A 25 -16.91 13.93 -2.84
C SER A 25 -16.78 13.09 -4.12
N ARG A 26 -17.03 13.71 -5.27
CA ARG A 26 -16.80 13.15 -6.60
C ARG A 26 -15.93 14.11 -7.44
N PRO A 27 -14.60 14.11 -7.26
CA PRO A 27 -13.69 15.08 -7.89
C PRO A 27 -13.76 15.09 -9.42
N TYR A 28 -14.20 13.98 -10.01
CA TYR A 28 -14.28 13.78 -11.46
C TYR A 28 -15.71 13.83 -12.02
N ALA A 29 -16.73 14.16 -11.22
CA ALA A 29 -18.13 14.09 -11.65
C ALA A 29 -18.50 15.13 -12.72
N SER A 30 -17.94 16.33 -12.65
CA SER A 30 -18.25 17.43 -13.57
C SER A 30 -17.05 18.34 -13.76
N LYS A 31 -16.90 18.90 -14.96
CA LYS A 31 -15.94 19.98 -15.24
C LYS A 31 -16.57 21.36 -14.93
N PRO A 32 -15.78 22.37 -14.53
CA PRO A 32 -14.35 22.28 -14.22
C PRO A 32 -14.06 21.43 -12.98
N TYR A 33 -12.89 20.78 -12.95
CA TYR A 33 -12.44 20.05 -11.77
C TYR A 33 -12.03 21.03 -10.69
N ARG A 34 -12.38 20.77 -9.43
CA ARG A 34 -12.28 21.77 -8.37
C ARG A 34 -11.46 21.30 -7.18
N VAL A 35 -10.77 22.24 -6.57
CA VAL A 35 -10.06 22.09 -5.29
C VAL A 35 -10.41 23.26 -4.38
N LEU A 36 -10.62 23.00 -3.09
CA LEU A 36 -10.94 24.01 -2.10
C LEU A 36 -9.66 24.68 -1.62
N LEU A 37 -9.59 26.00 -1.71
CA LEU A 37 -8.49 26.80 -1.17
C LEU A 37 -9.01 27.84 -0.19
N PHE A 38 -8.15 28.22 0.74
CA PHE A 38 -8.44 29.12 1.86
C PHE A 38 -7.64 30.41 1.69
N ARG A 39 -8.30 31.55 1.95
CA ARG A 39 -7.64 32.85 1.94
C ARG A 39 -6.98 33.07 3.28
N ARG A 40 -5.64 33.07 3.33
CA ARG A 40 -4.86 33.35 4.54
C ARG A 40 -5.16 34.74 5.09
N SER A 41 -5.28 34.87 6.41
CA SER A 41 -5.56 36.12 7.10
C SER A 41 -4.30 37.00 7.23
N ASP A 42 -4.45 38.20 7.80
CA ASP A 42 -3.29 39.05 8.13
C ASP A 42 -2.59 38.62 9.42
N LYS A 43 -3.19 37.72 10.19
CA LYS A 43 -2.67 37.32 11.50
C LYS A 43 -1.57 36.28 11.38
N VAL A 44 -1.50 35.56 10.25
CA VAL A 44 -0.51 34.52 9.99
C VAL A 44 0.86 35.14 9.70
N GLY A 45 1.92 34.38 9.99
CA GLY A 45 3.30 34.87 9.90
C GLY A 45 3.86 34.98 8.48
N THR A 46 3.34 34.24 7.50
CA THR A 46 3.82 34.16 6.11
C THR A 46 2.66 34.08 5.11
N TYR A 47 2.89 34.62 3.91
CA TYR A 47 1.99 34.55 2.75
C TYR A 47 0.57 35.07 3.07
N GLN A 48 0.49 36.18 3.81
CA GLN A 48 -0.77 36.84 4.15
C GLN A 48 -1.58 37.14 2.89
N ARG A 49 -2.91 37.00 3.00
CA ARG A 49 -3.87 37.21 1.92
C ARG A 49 -3.70 36.29 0.70
N LYS A 50 -2.73 35.37 0.67
CA LYS A 50 -2.60 34.38 -0.40
C LYS A 50 -3.60 33.25 -0.24
N LEU A 51 -3.88 32.62 -1.37
CA LEU A 51 -4.74 31.46 -1.49
C LEU A 51 -3.91 30.19 -1.22
N ALA A 52 -4.38 29.34 -0.33
CA ALA A 52 -3.59 28.24 0.21
C ALA A 52 -4.43 26.97 0.44
N PRO A 53 -3.82 25.79 0.42
CA PRO A 53 -4.36 24.63 1.12
C PRO A 53 -4.37 24.88 2.64
N VAL A 54 -5.02 23.98 3.38
CA VAL A 54 -4.77 23.85 4.83
C VAL A 54 -3.31 23.45 5.01
N ALA A 55 -2.55 24.18 5.83
CA ALA A 55 -1.10 23.99 5.88
C ALA A 55 -0.52 24.48 7.20
N GLY A 56 0.24 23.61 7.85
CA GLY A 56 0.97 23.95 9.06
C GLY A 56 2.25 23.15 9.26
N SER A 57 2.92 23.38 10.38
CA SER A 57 4.24 22.82 10.64
C SER A 57 4.12 21.38 11.16
N VAL A 58 5.08 20.53 10.77
CA VAL A 58 5.22 19.21 11.40
C VAL A 58 5.99 19.42 12.70
N GLU A 59 5.30 19.24 13.82
CA GLU A 59 5.85 19.44 15.17
C GLU A 59 6.54 18.17 15.68
N ALA A 60 7.34 18.29 16.74
CA ALA A 60 8.15 17.19 17.26
C ALA A 60 7.33 16.06 17.91
N ASP A 61 6.11 16.35 18.35
CA ASP A 61 5.16 15.42 18.94
C ASP A 61 4.21 14.79 17.91
N ASP A 62 4.22 15.27 16.66
CA ASP A 62 3.49 14.62 15.57
C ASP A 62 4.13 13.27 15.24
N LYS A 63 3.34 12.20 15.33
CA LYS A 63 3.79 10.83 15.00
C LYS A 63 4.28 10.69 13.56
N SER A 64 3.73 11.49 12.64
CA SER A 64 4.08 11.51 11.22
C SER A 64 3.58 12.80 10.56
N PRO A 65 4.06 13.14 9.34
CA PRO A 65 3.48 14.24 8.57
C PRO A 65 1.99 14.08 8.30
N LEU A 66 1.47 12.85 8.20
CA LEU A 66 0.04 12.62 8.04
C LEU A 66 -0.75 12.94 9.33
N ALA A 67 -0.16 12.67 10.51
CA ALA A 67 -0.76 13.05 11.78
C ALA A 67 -0.85 14.58 11.92
N ALA A 68 0.24 15.29 11.55
CA ALA A 68 0.25 16.74 11.47
C ALA A 68 -0.83 17.26 10.51
N ALA A 69 -0.97 16.68 9.32
CA ALA A 69 -2.00 17.07 8.34
C ALA A 69 -3.43 16.94 8.90
N TRP A 70 -3.73 15.88 9.65
CA TRP A 70 -5.03 15.73 10.30
C TRP A 70 -5.25 16.72 11.46
N ARG A 71 -4.19 17.04 12.21
CA ARG A 71 -4.23 18.05 13.27
C ARG A 71 -4.54 19.44 12.70
N GLU A 72 -3.78 19.87 11.68
CA GLU A 72 -3.96 21.17 11.02
C GLU A 72 -5.35 21.28 10.37
N ILE A 73 -5.84 20.23 9.71
CA ILE A 73 -7.23 20.20 9.18
C ILE A 73 -8.24 20.43 10.30
N LYS A 74 -8.09 19.74 11.43
CA LYS A 74 -9.03 19.87 12.54
C LYS A 74 -8.97 21.26 13.17
N GLU A 75 -7.78 21.82 13.33
CA GLU A 75 -7.56 23.15 13.91
C GLU A 75 -8.09 24.27 13.01
N GLU A 76 -7.74 24.24 11.72
CA GLU A 76 -8.08 25.31 10.76
C GLU A 76 -9.51 25.25 10.24
N THR A 77 -10.16 24.06 10.25
CA THR A 77 -11.47 23.86 9.59
C THR A 77 -12.55 23.23 10.48
N GLY A 78 -12.17 22.63 11.60
CA GLY A 78 -13.07 21.83 12.45
C GLY A 78 -13.39 20.43 11.90
N TRP A 79 -12.86 20.06 10.72
CA TRP A 79 -13.11 18.76 10.11
C TRP A 79 -12.15 17.67 10.59
N GLY A 80 -12.54 16.42 10.36
CA GLY A 80 -11.69 15.26 10.59
C GLY A 80 -12.16 14.05 9.80
N PRO A 81 -11.80 12.83 10.24
CA PRO A 81 -12.15 11.59 9.56
C PRO A 81 -13.66 11.33 9.40
N GLN A 82 -14.53 12.10 10.06
CA GLN A 82 -15.98 12.03 9.89
C GLN A 82 -16.47 12.71 8.61
N GLN A 83 -15.78 13.77 8.17
CA GLN A 83 -16.15 14.57 6.99
C GLN A 83 -15.24 14.29 5.80
N LEU A 84 -13.99 13.89 6.06
CA LEU A 84 -12.97 13.69 5.06
C LEU A 84 -12.44 12.27 5.07
N GLU A 85 -11.94 11.85 3.91
CA GLU A 85 -11.09 10.68 3.77
C GLU A 85 -9.77 11.08 3.09
N LEU A 86 -8.67 10.43 3.47
CA LEU A 86 -7.40 10.59 2.77
C LEU A 86 -7.53 9.99 1.37
N TRP A 87 -7.33 10.81 0.34
CA TRP A 87 -7.45 10.39 -1.05
C TRP A 87 -6.10 10.00 -1.63
N ARG A 88 -5.08 10.87 -1.48
CA ARG A 88 -3.71 10.65 -1.99
C ARG A 88 -2.67 11.35 -1.13
N LYS A 89 -1.42 10.91 -1.24
CA LYS A 89 -0.22 11.61 -0.77
C LYS A 89 0.76 11.85 -1.92
N GLY A 90 1.61 12.87 -1.78
CA GLY A 90 2.74 13.16 -2.68
C GLY A 90 4.08 12.72 -2.08
N ALA A 91 5.13 12.68 -2.91
CA ALA A 91 6.50 12.34 -2.48
C ALA A 91 7.16 13.44 -1.64
N GLY A 92 6.63 14.66 -1.72
CA GLY A 92 7.17 15.83 -1.07
C GLY A 92 8.24 16.53 -1.90
N PHE A 93 8.52 17.77 -1.53
CA PHE A 93 9.52 18.59 -2.20
C PHE A 93 10.11 19.62 -1.23
N GLU A 94 11.32 20.08 -1.53
CA GLU A 94 11.98 21.21 -0.87
C GLU A 94 12.11 22.38 -1.85
N PHE A 95 11.93 23.61 -1.35
CA PHE A 95 12.24 24.82 -2.11
C PHE A 95 12.75 25.93 -1.18
N THR A 96 13.54 26.85 -1.74
CA THR A 96 14.05 28.02 -1.00
C THR A 96 13.24 29.27 -1.33
N ASP A 97 12.77 29.96 -0.30
CA ASP A 97 12.15 31.28 -0.39
C ASP A 97 12.97 32.29 0.42
N GLU A 98 13.88 32.98 -0.26
CA GLU A 98 14.75 34.01 0.34
C GLU A 98 13.97 35.22 0.85
N LYS A 99 12.75 35.44 0.34
CA LYS A 99 11.90 36.60 0.64
C LYS A 99 10.82 36.30 1.67
N ALA A 100 10.80 35.10 2.24
CA ALA A 100 9.86 34.75 3.29
C ALA A 100 9.97 35.77 4.45
N VAL A 101 8.86 36.47 4.74
CA VAL A 101 8.77 37.44 5.84
C VAL A 101 8.20 36.72 7.06
N SER A 102 8.77 36.94 8.24
CA SER A 102 8.27 36.35 9.49
C SER A 102 7.89 37.45 10.48
N GLY A 103 6.66 37.41 10.99
CA GLY A 103 6.22 38.20 12.16
C GLY A 103 4.99 39.07 11.90
N ARG A 104 4.19 39.30 12.96
CA ARG A 104 2.93 40.07 12.92
C ARG A 104 3.09 41.54 12.50
N ASP A 105 4.31 42.09 12.57
CA ASP A 105 4.62 43.50 12.29
C ASP A 105 5.64 43.71 11.15
N GLY A 106 5.78 42.74 10.23
CA GLY A 106 6.76 42.86 9.13
C GLY A 106 8.21 42.80 9.63
N GLY A 107 8.50 41.83 10.52
CA GLY A 107 9.86 41.56 10.98
C GLY A 107 10.85 41.36 9.82
N LYS A 108 12.15 41.57 10.06
CA LYS A 108 13.19 41.47 9.03
C LYS A 108 13.00 40.18 8.20
N PRO A 109 13.00 40.25 6.85
CA PRO A 109 12.92 39.07 6.00
C PRO A 109 13.91 38.02 6.47
N ARG A 110 13.42 36.80 6.72
CA ARG A 110 14.25 35.64 7.05
C ARG A 110 13.92 34.61 6.00
N GLY A 111 14.83 34.44 5.05
CA GLY A 111 14.68 33.42 4.03
C GLY A 111 14.47 32.04 4.66
N ARG A 112 13.68 31.21 4.00
CA ARG A 112 13.30 29.88 4.48
C ARG A 112 13.62 28.82 3.45
N ILE A 113 13.94 27.63 3.94
CA ILE A 113 13.93 26.40 3.15
C ILE A 113 12.72 25.61 3.64
N TRP A 114 11.75 25.44 2.75
CA TRP A 114 10.53 24.71 3.04
C TRP A 114 10.68 23.28 2.58
N LYS A 115 10.36 22.32 3.45
CA LYS A 115 10.09 20.93 3.08
C LYS A 115 8.58 20.69 3.18
N VAL A 116 7.93 20.40 2.07
CA VAL A 116 6.48 20.28 1.97
C VAL A 116 6.09 18.81 1.81
N TRP A 117 5.10 18.37 2.60
CA TRP A 117 4.44 17.07 2.47
C TRP A 117 3.00 17.25 1.95
N PRO A 118 2.74 16.96 0.66
CA PRO A 118 1.43 17.11 0.06
C PRO A 118 0.47 15.97 0.42
N PHE A 119 -0.77 16.32 0.78
CA PHE A 119 -1.88 15.41 0.97
C PHE A 119 -3.12 15.90 0.23
N ALA A 120 -3.86 14.98 -0.37
CA ALA A 120 -5.17 15.22 -0.93
C ALA A 120 -6.22 14.48 -0.10
N TYR A 121 -7.26 15.21 0.28
CA TYR A 121 -8.43 14.69 0.98
C TYR A 121 -9.67 14.85 0.12
N ARG A 122 -10.66 13.99 0.35
CA ARG A 122 -11.95 14.05 -0.33
C ARG A 122 -13.07 14.18 0.69
N LEU A 123 -14.07 15.00 0.38
CA LEU A 123 -15.30 15.05 1.16
C LEU A 123 -16.01 13.69 1.12
N LYS A 124 -16.49 13.20 2.26
CA LYS A 124 -17.37 12.04 2.30
C LYS A 124 -18.72 12.42 1.70
N ALA A 125 -19.41 11.44 1.09
CA ALA A 125 -20.69 11.65 0.41
C ALA A 125 -21.81 12.19 1.33
N THR A 126 -21.63 12.09 2.64
CA THR A 126 -22.51 12.66 3.67
C THR A 126 -22.41 14.18 3.77
N VAL A 127 -21.36 14.80 3.24
CA VAL A 127 -21.19 16.25 3.22
C VAL A 127 -21.89 16.82 1.98
N PRO A 128 -22.89 17.70 2.13
CA PRO A 128 -23.60 18.29 1.00
C PRO A 128 -22.70 19.31 0.27
N ASP A 129 -22.12 18.90 -0.86
CA ASP A 129 -21.24 19.73 -1.71
C ASP A 129 -21.83 20.07 -3.09
N GLN A 130 -23.09 19.71 -3.33
CA GLN A 130 -23.69 19.67 -4.69
C GLN A 130 -23.84 21.05 -5.37
N ASP A 131 -23.79 22.16 -4.63
CA ASP A 131 -23.95 23.50 -5.19
C ASP A 131 -22.64 24.30 -5.28
N ASN A 132 -21.50 23.76 -4.83
CA ASN A 132 -20.23 24.49 -4.68
C ASN A 132 -20.34 25.73 -3.79
N ASP A 133 -21.38 25.77 -2.95
CA ASP A 133 -21.58 26.82 -1.98
C ASP A 133 -20.79 26.48 -0.72
N VAL A 134 -19.65 27.14 -0.55
CA VAL A 134 -18.77 26.95 0.61
C VAL A 134 -19.48 27.20 1.95
N ASN A 135 -20.55 28.01 1.97
CA ASN A 135 -21.32 28.27 3.19
C ASN A 135 -22.11 27.04 3.66
N LYS A 136 -22.40 26.10 2.74
CA LYS A 136 -23.11 24.85 3.05
C LYS A 136 -22.18 23.74 3.53
N LEU A 137 -20.87 23.94 3.49
CA LEU A 137 -19.88 22.96 3.91
C LEU A 137 -19.79 22.79 5.45
N GLY A 138 -20.35 23.72 6.22
CA GLY A 138 -20.34 23.61 7.69
C GLY A 138 -18.94 23.70 8.30
N LEU A 139 -18.05 24.48 7.66
CA LEU A 139 -16.69 24.75 8.14
C LEU A 139 -16.71 25.62 9.40
N ASN A 140 -15.84 25.32 10.35
CA ASN A 140 -15.53 26.19 11.47
C ASN A 140 -14.10 26.72 11.30
N LEU A 141 -13.96 27.81 10.55
CA LEU A 141 -12.66 28.40 10.27
C LEU A 141 -12.10 29.08 11.51
N ASP A 142 -10.83 28.85 11.77
CA ASP A 142 -10.11 29.53 12.84
C ASP A 142 -9.58 30.91 12.38
N TRP A 143 -8.66 31.49 13.16
CA TRP A 143 -8.11 32.81 12.89
C TRP A 143 -7.13 32.85 11.69
N GLU A 144 -6.66 31.71 11.19
CA GLU A 144 -5.69 31.63 10.11
C GLU A 144 -6.29 32.01 8.75
N HIS A 145 -7.61 31.84 8.58
CA HIS A 145 -8.29 32.05 7.31
C HIS A 145 -9.39 33.09 7.41
N LEU A 146 -9.61 33.80 6.30
CA LEU A 146 -10.71 34.78 6.15
C LEU A 146 -11.94 34.17 5.47
N GLY A 147 -11.76 33.01 4.82
CA GLY A 147 -12.77 32.36 4.02
C GLY A 147 -12.13 31.30 3.11
N CYS A 148 -12.95 30.62 2.34
CA CYS A 148 -12.52 29.63 1.36
C CYS A 148 -13.31 29.74 0.06
N GLU A 149 -12.75 29.20 -1.02
CA GLU A 149 -13.37 29.18 -2.34
C GLU A 149 -12.93 27.96 -3.14
N TRP A 150 -13.83 27.46 -4.00
CA TRP A 150 -13.50 26.43 -4.99
C TRP A 150 -12.75 27.06 -6.17
N ARG A 151 -11.60 26.49 -6.53
CA ARG A 151 -10.80 26.92 -7.70
C ARG A 151 -10.67 25.80 -8.72
N ASP A 152 -10.58 26.17 -10.00
CA ASP A 152 -10.33 25.22 -11.07
C ASP A 152 -8.91 24.65 -10.93
N VAL A 153 -8.80 23.33 -10.96
CA VAL A 153 -7.53 22.60 -10.95
C VAL A 153 -6.64 23.05 -12.11
N ASN A 154 -7.20 23.24 -13.31
CA ASN A 154 -6.42 23.63 -14.48
C ASN A 154 -5.90 25.06 -14.36
N ASP A 155 -6.64 25.97 -13.74
CA ASP A 155 -6.15 27.35 -13.56
C ASP A 155 -4.91 27.43 -12.67
N ILE A 156 -4.77 26.49 -11.74
CA ILE A 156 -3.58 26.36 -10.88
C ILE A 156 -2.44 25.69 -11.67
N LEU A 157 -2.70 24.54 -12.29
CA LEU A 157 -1.67 23.77 -13.02
C LEU A 157 -1.13 24.52 -14.24
N ASP A 158 -1.97 25.30 -14.92
CA ASP A 158 -1.58 26.15 -16.07
C ASP A 158 -0.90 27.46 -15.65
N GLY A 159 -0.78 27.72 -14.34
CA GLY A 159 -0.11 28.90 -13.81
C GLY A 159 -0.94 30.19 -13.79
N LYS A 160 -2.23 30.15 -14.13
CA LYS A 160 -3.07 31.35 -14.34
C LYS A 160 -3.32 32.16 -13.07
N ILE A 161 -3.25 31.53 -11.90
CA ILE A 161 -3.63 32.15 -10.61
C ILE A 161 -2.51 32.12 -9.57
N LEU A 162 -1.29 31.69 -9.93
CA LEU A 162 -0.21 31.45 -8.96
C LEU A 162 0.25 32.71 -8.25
N ASP A 163 0.16 33.88 -8.90
CA ASP A 163 0.46 35.16 -8.28
C ASP A 163 -0.47 35.47 -7.09
N ASP A 164 -1.64 34.86 -7.01
CA ASP A 164 -2.59 35.00 -5.90
C ASP A 164 -2.45 33.86 -4.85
N CYS A 165 -1.61 32.87 -5.12
CA CYS A 165 -1.46 31.67 -4.31
C CYS A 165 -0.19 31.69 -3.45
N VAL A 166 -0.11 30.75 -2.50
CA VAL A 166 1.15 30.43 -1.82
C VAL A 166 2.16 29.84 -2.82
N PRO A 167 3.49 29.98 -2.57
CA PRO A 167 4.49 29.49 -3.48
C PRO A 167 4.37 27.98 -3.74
N LYS A 168 4.63 27.57 -4.99
CA LYS A 168 4.68 26.15 -5.41
C LYS A 168 3.36 25.39 -5.20
N LEU A 169 2.22 26.08 -5.23
CA LEU A 169 0.92 25.43 -5.18
C LEU A 169 0.69 24.49 -6.37
N GLU A 170 1.17 24.88 -7.55
CA GLU A 170 1.16 24.07 -8.77
C GLU A 170 1.92 22.75 -8.61
N ILE A 171 3.01 22.75 -7.85
CA ILE A 171 3.78 21.54 -7.55
C ILE A 171 3.03 20.67 -6.55
N THR A 172 2.48 21.28 -5.48
CA THR A 172 1.66 20.55 -4.49
C THR A 172 0.48 19.86 -5.18
N LEU A 173 -0.28 20.60 -6.00
CA LEU A 173 -1.42 20.06 -6.75
C LEU A 173 -0.96 19.06 -7.81
N GLY A 174 0.14 19.33 -8.52
CA GLY A 174 0.73 18.46 -9.52
C GLY A 174 1.13 17.10 -8.96
N GLN A 175 1.68 17.05 -7.74
CA GLN A 175 2.03 15.80 -7.03
C GLN A 175 0.81 14.95 -6.60
N LEU A 176 -0.40 15.52 -6.60
CA LEU A 176 -1.59 14.90 -6.05
C LEU A 176 -2.68 14.64 -7.10
N TRP A 177 -2.79 15.52 -8.08
CA TRP A 177 -3.79 15.43 -9.13
C TRP A 177 -3.38 14.38 -10.16
N VAL A 178 -4.36 13.57 -10.56
CA VAL A 178 -4.20 12.57 -11.62
C VAL A 178 -5.35 12.82 -12.58
N ASP A 179 -5.02 13.10 -13.84
CA ASP A 179 -6.00 13.37 -14.88
C ASP A 179 -6.88 12.13 -15.09
N PRO A 180 -8.23 12.25 -15.07
CA PRO A 180 -9.14 11.11 -15.18
C PRO A 180 -9.11 10.42 -16.55
N SER A 181 -8.54 11.03 -17.59
CA SER A 181 -8.33 10.45 -18.91
C SER A 181 -6.99 9.73 -19.06
N SER A 182 -6.07 9.88 -18.09
CA SER A 182 -4.73 9.29 -18.15
C SER A 182 -4.73 7.76 -17.96
N VAL A 183 -3.69 7.12 -18.50
CA VAL A 183 -3.41 5.69 -18.26
C VAL A 183 -3.18 5.40 -16.77
N LEU A 184 -2.54 6.32 -16.05
CA LEU A 184 -2.35 6.21 -14.59
C LEU A 184 -3.70 6.13 -13.86
N HIS A 185 -4.68 6.97 -14.21
CA HIS A 185 -6.01 6.90 -13.59
C HIS A 185 -6.68 5.54 -13.78
N GLN A 186 -6.59 4.99 -14.99
CA GLN A 186 -7.11 3.65 -15.28
C GLN A 186 -6.41 2.58 -14.43
N GLY A 187 -5.08 2.61 -14.34
CA GLY A 187 -4.31 1.68 -13.50
C GLY A 187 -4.66 1.79 -12.01
N LEU A 188 -4.81 3.01 -11.48
CA LEU A 188 -5.25 3.22 -10.10
C LEU A 188 -6.65 2.68 -9.84
N LYS A 189 -7.58 2.86 -10.81
CA LYS A 189 -8.94 2.36 -10.72
C LYS A 189 -8.99 0.83 -10.78
N GLU A 190 -8.24 0.21 -11.70
CA GLU A 190 -8.09 -1.25 -11.81
C GLU A 190 -7.61 -1.83 -10.47
N LEU A 191 -6.52 -1.31 -9.91
CA LEU A 191 -5.96 -1.81 -8.65
C LEU A 191 -6.87 -1.59 -7.43
N ARG A 192 -7.64 -0.50 -7.41
CA ARG A 192 -8.48 -0.14 -6.26
C ARG A 192 -9.79 -0.93 -6.21
N LEU A 193 -10.35 -1.28 -7.36
CA LEU A 193 -11.61 -2.03 -7.47
C LEU A 193 -11.39 -3.55 -7.53
N ASP A 194 -10.14 -3.99 -7.46
CA ASP A 194 -9.79 -5.41 -7.49
C ASP A 194 -9.86 -6.01 -6.07
N HIS A 195 -10.93 -6.77 -5.84
CA HIS A 195 -11.16 -7.53 -4.61
C HIS A 195 -10.93 -9.03 -4.80
N GLU A 196 -10.49 -9.46 -5.98
CA GLU A 196 -10.32 -10.88 -6.33
C GLU A 196 -8.86 -11.31 -6.18
N HIS A 197 -7.91 -10.44 -6.55
CA HIS A 197 -6.49 -10.76 -6.60
C HIS A 197 -5.77 -10.41 -5.29
N GLY A 198 -4.79 -11.26 -4.94
CA GLY A 198 -3.93 -11.06 -3.77
C GLY A 198 -2.82 -10.03 -3.99
N ALA A 199 -2.13 -9.64 -2.90
CA ALA A 199 -1.07 -8.62 -2.90
C ALA A 199 -0.02 -8.78 -4.03
N ARG A 200 0.41 -10.02 -4.30
CA ARG A 200 1.40 -10.38 -5.33
C ARG A 200 0.94 -10.05 -6.76
N GLU A 201 -0.33 -10.36 -7.03
CA GLU A 201 -0.96 -10.15 -8.34
C GLU A 201 -1.18 -8.67 -8.59
N LEU A 202 -1.66 -7.94 -7.58
CA LEU A 202 -1.79 -6.49 -7.64
C LEU A 202 -0.45 -5.77 -7.83
N ALA A 203 0.60 -6.20 -7.13
CA ALA A 203 1.94 -5.68 -7.35
C ALA A 203 2.39 -5.88 -8.81
N THR A 204 2.09 -7.04 -9.40
CA THR A 204 2.38 -7.31 -10.82
C THR A 204 1.52 -6.44 -11.75
N MET A 205 0.25 -6.20 -11.42
CA MET A 205 -0.64 -5.31 -12.16
C MET A 205 -0.14 -3.85 -12.11
N ALA A 206 0.39 -3.39 -10.98
CA ALA A 206 1.00 -2.07 -10.88
C ALA A 206 2.19 -1.90 -11.84
N ILE A 207 3.07 -2.92 -11.95
CA ILE A 207 4.17 -2.87 -12.94
C ILE A 207 3.64 -2.92 -14.37
N ARG A 208 2.57 -3.67 -14.64
CA ARG A 208 1.92 -3.64 -15.96
C ARG A 208 1.33 -2.27 -16.28
N SER A 209 0.78 -1.55 -15.30
CA SER A 209 0.34 -0.16 -15.49
C SER A 209 1.51 0.76 -15.84
N LEU A 210 2.69 0.57 -15.25
CA LEU A 210 3.90 1.30 -15.66
C LEU A 210 4.30 1.01 -17.11
N VAL A 211 4.23 -0.25 -17.55
CA VAL A 211 4.45 -0.61 -18.96
C VAL A 211 3.44 0.10 -19.87
N LYS A 212 2.15 0.08 -19.52
CA LYS A 212 1.09 0.77 -20.28
C LYS A 212 1.36 2.29 -20.38
N ILE A 213 1.89 2.91 -19.32
CA ILE A 213 2.26 4.34 -19.31
C ILE A 213 3.39 4.60 -20.30
N VAL A 214 4.49 3.83 -20.25
CA VAL A 214 5.61 4.00 -21.19
C VAL A 214 5.14 3.78 -22.64
N GLU A 215 4.32 2.76 -22.89
CA GLU A 215 3.77 2.50 -24.23
C GLU A 215 2.87 3.61 -24.76
N HIS A 216 2.16 4.29 -23.88
CA HIS A 216 1.33 5.42 -24.25
C HIS A 216 2.19 6.63 -24.62
N ASP A 217 3.18 6.95 -23.78
CA ASP A 217 4.11 8.08 -23.99
C ASP A 217 4.94 7.91 -25.26
N GLN A 218 5.26 6.67 -25.65
CA GLN A 218 5.91 6.37 -26.93
C GLN A 218 5.07 6.71 -28.17
N ARG A 219 3.73 6.64 -28.07
CA ARG A 219 2.82 6.77 -29.23
C ARG A 219 2.36 8.21 -29.46
N ASP A 220 2.13 8.98 -28.40
CA ASP A 220 1.44 10.27 -28.50
C ASP A 220 2.40 11.38 -28.97
N ARG A 221 3.54 11.54 -28.28
CA ARG A 221 4.68 12.37 -28.70
C ARG A 221 5.90 12.00 -27.85
N PRO A 222 7.04 11.62 -28.46
CA PRO A 222 8.24 11.32 -27.68
C PRO A 222 8.66 12.57 -26.87
N PRO A 223 9.07 12.40 -25.60
CA PRO A 223 9.40 13.51 -24.73
C PRO A 223 10.59 14.30 -25.27
N GLU A 224 10.47 15.64 -25.27
CA GLU A 224 11.55 16.54 -25.68
C GLU A 224 12.67 16.60 -24.63
N ASP A 225 12.31 16.47 -23.35
CA ASP A 225 13.21 16.39 -22.22
C ASP A 225 13.04 15.05 -21.49
N MET A 226 14.05 14.19 -21.61
CA MET A 226 14.06 12.86 -21.01
C MET A 226 14.15 12.90 -19.49
N GLU A 227 14.85 13.86 -18.91
CA GLU A 227 14.97 13.99 -17.45
C GLU A 227 13.64 14.44 -16.86
N GLN A 228 12.96 15.38 -17.53
CA GLN A 228 11.61 15.79 -17.14
C GLN A 228 10.61 14.63 -17.29
N TRP A 229 10.69 13.86 -18.37
CA TRP A 229 9.87 12.66 -18.54
C TRP A 229 10.11 11.65 -17.41
N TRP A 230 11.37 11.36 -17.07
CA TRP A 230 11.69 10.42 -15.99
C TRP A 230 11.09 10.87 -14.65
N ARG A 231 11.18 12.16 -14.31
CA ARG A 231 10.55 12.70 -13.09
C ARG A 231 9.04 12.51 -13.09
N SER A 232 8.38 12.80 -14.21
CA SER A 232 6.94 12.56 -14.38
C SER A 232 6.61 11.06 -14.23
N PHE A 233 7.36 10.17 -14.89
CA PHE A 233 7.18 8.74 -14.80
C PHE A 233 7.38 8.20 -13.37
N GLN A 234 8.40 8.69 -12.67
CA GLN A 234 8.68 8.40 -11.26
C GLN A 234 7.52 8.86 -10.36
N GLN A 235 6.95 10.03 -10.62
CA GLN A 235 5.77 10.51 -9.89
C GLN A 235 4.53 9.63 -10.15
N GLN A 236 4.32 9.18 -11.39
CA GLN A 236 3.24 8.23 -11.72
C GLN A 236 3.45 6.88 -11.01
N ALA A 237 4.69 6.40 -10.93
CA ALA A 237 5.05 5.21 -10.16
C ALA A 237 4.78 5.38 -8.66
N PHE A 238 5.05 6.57 -8.10
CA PHE A 238 4.72 6.89 -6.71
C PHE A 238 3.20 6.75 -6.45
N HIS A 239 2.36 7.23 -7.38
CA HIS A 239 0.91 7.04 -7.25
C HIS A 239 0.51 5.57 -7.24
N LEU A 240 1.07 4.74 -8.11
CA LEU A 240 0.79 3.30 -8.09
C LEU A 240 1.27 2.64 -6.79
N ALA A 241 2.47 2.99 -6.32
CA ALA A 241 3.07 2.44 -5.10
C ALA A 241 2.27 2.76 -3.83
N PHE A 242 1.78 3.99 -3.70
CA PHE A 242 1.30 4.51 -2.42
C PHE A 242 -0.15 4.97 -2.40
N ASN A 243 -0.74 5.19 -3.58
CA ASN A 243 -2.10 5.71 -3.72
C ASN A 243 -3.03 4.72 -4.42
N ALA A 244 -2.58 3.56 -4.90
CA ALA A 244 -3.47 2.59 -5.55
C ALA A 244 -4.38 1.87 -4.54
N ARG A 245 -3.78 1.08 -3.65
CA ARG A 245 -4.46 0.24 -2.65
C ARG A 245 -3.67 0.22 -1.33
N PRO A 246 -4.00 1.08 -0.35
CA PRO A 246 -3.20 1.28 0.87
C PRO A 246 -2.92 0.00 1.69
N SER A 247 -3.89 -0.91 1.79
CA SER A 247 -3.76 -2.15 2.57
C SER A 247 -2.76 -3.14 2.00
N MET A 248 -2.60 -3.15 0.68
CA MET A 248 -1.58 -3.93 -0.04
C MET A 248 -0.31 -3.11 -0.29
N GLY A 249 -0.15 -1.98 0.39
CA GLY A 249 0.86 -0.98 0.09
C GLY A 249 2.30 -1.51 0.19
N ALA A 250 2.60 -2.42 1.11
CA ALA A 250 3.96 -2.97 1.26
C ALA A 250 4.40 -3.74 0.00
N ALA A 251 3.59 -4.71 -0.44
CA ALA A 251 3.89 -5.51 -1.63
C ALA A 251 3.95 -4.65 -2.90
N ILE A 252 2.99 -3.73 -3.09
CA ILE A 252 2.95 -2.87 -4.29
C ILE A 252 4.13 -1.90 -4.28
N SER A 253 4.39 -1.20 -3.19
CA SER A 253 5.48 -0.21 -3.12
C SER A 253 6.86 -0.88 -3.25
N GLY A 254 7.10 -2.02 -2.59
CA GLY A 254 8.35 -2.76 -2.73
C GLY A 254 8.60 -3.24 -4.16
N ALA A 255 7.57 -3.78 -4.80
CA ALA A 255 7.66 -4.22 -6.20
C ALA A 255 7.91 -3.06 -7.18
N VAL A 256 7.15 -1.97 -7.03
CA VAL A 256 7.32 -0.77 -7.87
C VAL A 256 8.71 -0.17 -7.67
N ALA A 257 9.20 -0.10 -6.44
CA ALA A 257 10.52 0.45 -6.14
C ALA A 257 11.64 -0.37 -6.77
N MET A 258 11.61 -1.69 -6.63
CA MET A 258 12.59 -2.58 -7.28
C MET A 258 12.53 -2.46 -8.81
N ALA A 259 11.34 -2.44 -9.39
CA ALA A 259 11.17 -2.27 -10.83
C ALA A 259 11.69 -0.91 -11.32
N LEU A 260 11.46 0.15 -10.54
CA LEU A 260 11.88 1.50 -10.88
C LEU A 260 13.40 1.68 -10.74
N LYS A 261 14.03 1.01 -9.77
CA LYS A 261 15.49 0.95 -9.66
C LYS A 261 16.11 0.27 -10.89
N ASP A 262 15.66 -0.93 -11.22
CA ASP A 262 16.12 -1.67 -12.41
C ASP A 262 15.89 -0.84 -13.69
N ALA A 263 14.78 -0.09 -13.77
CA ALA A 263 14.50 0.80 -14.89
C ALA A 263 15.40 2.04 -14.93
N LYS A 264 15.73 2.63 -13.77
CA LYS A 264 16.61 3.81 -13.66
C LYS A 264 18.02 3.48 -14.17
N GLU A 265 18.55 2.31 -13.80
CA GLU A 265 19.86 1.86 -14.26
C GLU A 265 19.92 1.78 -15.80
N GLN A 266 18.85 1.30 -16.44
CA GLN A 266 18.77 1.28 -17.91
C GLN A 266 18.60 2.69 -18.49
N PHE A 267 17.78 3.54 -17.87
CA PHE A 267 17.61 4.93 -18.29
C PHE A 267 18.93 5.72 -18.25
N ASP A 268 19.73 5.55 -17.20
CA ASP A 268 21.01 6.24 -17.00
C ASP A 268 22.15 5.72 -17.88
N ALA A 269 22.02 4.51 -18.43
CA ALA A 269 23.00 3.94 -19.35
C ALA A 269 23.08 4.71 -20.69
N ARG A 270 22.19 5.69 -20.94
CA ARG A 270 22.18 6.61 -22.11
C ARG A 270 22.34 5.90 -23.45
N GLY A 271 21.73 4.73 -23.61
CA GLY A 271 21.70 4.03 -24.89
C GLY A 271 20.68 4.62 -25.87
N GLU A 272 20.64 4.06 -27.08
CA GLU A 272 19.61 4.40 -28.06
C GLU A 272 18.23 3.97 -27.53
N ASN A 273 17.25 4.88 -27.61
CA ASN A 273 15.86 4.71 -27.18
C ASN A 273 15.65 4.36 -25.69
N PRO A 274 15.83 5.31 -24.75
CA PRO A 274 15.70 5.04 -23.31
C PRO A 274 14.30 4.56 -22.89
N LEU A 275 13.22 4.99 -23.56
CA LEU A 275 11.85 4.52 -23.26
C LEU A 275 11.71 3.02 -23.54
N ASP A 276 12.28 2.53 -24.65
CA ASP A 276 12.29 1.10 -24.94
C ASP A 276 13.06 0.35 -23.86
N GLN A 277 14.22 0.84 -23.43
CA GLN A 277 15.03 0.17 -22.41
C GLN A 277 14.31 0.10 -21.06
N VAL A 278 13.64 1.19 -20.65
CA VAL A 278 12.79 1.21 -19.45
C VAL A 278 11.66 0.18 -19.58
N LYS A 279 10.94 0.17 -20.72
CA LYS A 279 9.88 -0.82 -20.96
C LYS A 279 10.40 -2.26 -20.87
N HIS A 280 11.50 -2.58 -21.55
CA HIS A 280 12.09 -3.92 -21.51
C HIS A 280 12.53 -4.32 -20.09
N SER A 281 13.05 -3.37 -19.30
CA SER A 281 13.40 -3.59 -17.89
C SER A 281 12.18 -3.97 -17.06
N LEU A 282 11.08 -3.21 -17.18
CA LEU A 282 9.82 -3.48 -16.48
C LEU A 282 9.23 -4.85 -16.87
N GLU A 283 9.24 -5.19 -18.16
CA GLU A 283 8.79 -6.50 -18.64
C GLU A 283 9.68 -7.65 -18.15
N ALA A 284 11.00 -7.43 -18.08
CA ALA A 284 11.94 -8.40 -17.52
C ALA A 284 11.68 -8.61 -16.02
N TYR A 285 11.37 -7.55 -15.29
CA TYR A 285 10.98 -7.64 -13.88
C TYR A 285 9.68 -8.43 -13.70
N ILE A 286 8.66 -8.21 -14.53
CA ILE A 286 7.42 -9.01 -14.52
C ILE A 286 7.74 -10.51 -14.74
N ARG A 287 8.63 -10.86 -15.67
CA ARG A 287 9.07 -12.25 -15.90
C ARG A 287 9.82 -12.82 -14.68
N ARG A 288 10.69 -12.03 -14.04
CA ARG A 288 11.44 -12.41 -12.84
C ARG A 288 10.49 -12.69 -11.66
N ARG A 289 9.44 -11.89 -11.47
CA ARG A 289 8.43 -12.11 -10.41
C ARG A 289 7.79 -13.49 -10.48
N SER A 290 7.50 -14.00 -11.68
CA SER A 290 6.96 -15.35 -11.85
C SER A 290 7.96 -16.43 -11.40
N GLN A 291 9.27 -16.17 -11.48
CA GLN A 291 10.31 -17.08 -11.00
C GLN A 291 10.46 -17.04 -9.48
N ILE A 292 10.23 -15.88 -8.84
CA ILE A 292 10.25 -15.74 -7.37
C ILE A 292 9.26 -16.70 -6.72
N THR A 293 8.03 -16.81 -7.25
CA THR A 293 7.04 -17.76 -6.72
C THR A 293 7.51 -19.21 -6.79
N LYS A 294 8.24 -19.57 -7.86
CA LYS A 294 8.85 -20.90 -7.97
C LYS A 294 9.92 -21.11 -6.90
N GLN A 295 10.78 -20.11 -6.69
CA GLN A 295 11.82 -20.17 -5.66
C GLN A 295 11.21 -20.30 -4.25
N VAL A 296 10.15 -19.55 -3.93
CA VAL A 296 9.43 -19.71 -2.65
C VAL A 296 8.90 -21.15 -2.51
N SER A 297 8.32 -21.71 -3.57
CA SER A 297 7.84 -23.09 -3.61
C SER A 297 8.96 -24.13 -3.43
N ASP A 298 10.14 -23.87 -4.01
CA ASP A 298 11.34 -24.70 -3.83
C ASP A 298 11.79 -24.71 -2.36
N GLN A 299 11.82 -23.53 -1.72
CA GLN A 299 12.22 -23.40 -0.31
C GLN A 299 11.20 -24.05 0.63
N PHE A 300 9.91 -23.94 0.35
CA PHE A 300 8.87 -24.63 1.13
C PHE A 300 8.98 -26.15 1.00
N SER A 301 9.19 -26.67 -0.21
CA SER A 301 9.40 -28.11 -0.44
C SER A 301 10.64 -28.61 0.31
N LYS A 302 11.74 -27.85 0.24
CA LYS A 302 12.97 -28.16 1.00
C LYS A 302 12.72 -28.16 2.51
N PHE A 303 11.98 -27.18 3.03
CA PHE A 303 11.61 -27.13 4.44
C PHE A 303 10.83 -28.38 4.88
N LEU A 304 9.81 -28.79 4.11
CA LEU A 304 9.05 -30.00 4.42
C LEU A 304 9.93 -31.24 4.39
N GLN A 305 10.80 -31.36 3.39
CA GLN A 305 11.77 -32.44 3.30
C GLN A 305 12.66 -32.47 4.54
N ASP A 306 13.30 -31.37 4.91
CA ASP A 306 14.24 -31.35 6.03
C ASP A 306 13.55 -31.59 7.39
N ARG A 307 12.30 -31.11 7.55
CA ARG A 307 11.52 -31.26 8.78
C ARG A 307 10.95 -32.66 8.98
N PHE A 308 10.53 -33.30 7.88
CA PHE A 308 9.78 -34.56 7.91
C PHE A 308 10.53 -35.75 7.32
N LYS A 309 11.78 -35.56 6.84
CA LYS A 309 12.70 -36.65 6.48
C LYS A 309 12.83 -37.63 7.64
N THR A 310 12.43 -38.86 7.38
CA THR A 310 12.59 -40.01 8.27
C THR A 310 14.06 -40.36 8.40
N SER A 311 14.56 -40.47 9.63
CA SER A 311 15.69 -41.34 9.94
C SER A 311 15.39 -42.72 9.32
N GLN A 312 16.19 -43.14 8.36
CA GLN A 312 16.04 -44.42 7.66
C GLN A 312 16.31 -45.60 8.61
N THR A 313 15.32 -45.98 9.41
CA THR A 313 15.27 -47.28 10.10
C THR A 313 13.82 -47.71 10.30
N GLY A 314 13.09 -48.00 9.21
CA GLY A 314 11.75 -48.60 9.30
C GLY A 314 10.89 -48.33 8.07
N THR A 315 10.31 -49.40 7.54
CA THR A 315 9.30 -49.53 6.47
C THR A 315 8.77 -48.24 5.81
N VAL A 316 8.88 -48.19 4.47
CA VAL A 316 8.36 -47.15 3.56
C VAL A 316 6.83 -47.03 3.70
N GLY A 317 6.38 -46.27 4.69
CA GLY A 317 4.99 -45.83 4.81
C GLY A 317 4.86 -44.42 4.21
N THR A 318 3.81 -44.19 3.42
CA THR A 318 3.40 -42.86 2.96
C THR A 318 3.11 -41.98 4.18
N ARG A 319 3.98 -41.00 4.47
CA ARG A 319 3.75 -40.04 5.56
C ARG A 319 2.74 -39.00 5.09
N THR A 320 1.64 -38.87 5.83
CA THR A 320 0.66 -37.80 5.61
C THR A 320 0.98 -36.62 6.51
N ILE A 321 1.31 -35.47 5.93
CA ILE A 321 1.49 -34.21 6.67
C ILE A 321 0.15 -33.49 6.76
N LYS A 322 -0.25 -33.09 7.97
CA LYS A 322 -1.50 -32.37 8.23
C LYS A 322 -1.23 -30.88 8.35
N ILE A 323 -1.84 -30.10 7.47
CA ILE A 323 -1.65 -28.65 7.37
C ILE A 323 -2.97 -27.95 7.66
N LEU A 324 -3.00 -27.03 8.60
CA LEU A 324 -4.09 -26.05 8.76
C LEU A 324 -3.74 -24.78 7.99
N THR A 325 -4.70 -24.25 7.24
CA THR A 325 -4.59 -22.94 6.59
C THR A 325 -5.95 -22.25 6.54
N LEU A 326 -5.96 -21.02 6.07
CA LEU A 326 -7.16 -20.21 5.88
C LEU A 326 -6.99 -19.29 4.67
N SER A 327 -8.09 -18.71 4.24
CA SER A 327 -8.19 -17.81 3.09
C SER A 327 -7.74 -18.47 1.79
N SER A 328 -7.47 -17.64 0.78
CA SER A 328 -7.01 -18.06 -0.54
C SER A 328 -5.67 -17.41 -0.86
N SER A 329 -4.58 -18.13 -0.59
CA SER A 329 -3.22 -17.67 -0.91
C SER A 329 -2.69 -18.35 -2.17
N SER A 330 -2.38 -17.56 -3.20
CA SER A 330 -1.75 -18.08 -4.43
C SER A 330 -0.33 -18.59 -4.18
N THR A 331 0.39 -18.02 -3.20
CA THR A 331 1.72 -18.50 -2.77
C THR A 331 1.62 -19.87 -2.10
N ILE A 332 0.66 -20.08 -1.19
CA ILE A 332 0.41 -21.41 -0.57
C ILE A 332 -0.03 -22.41 -1.63
N LYS A 333 -0.93 -22.02 -2.54
CA LYS A 333 -1.37 -22.87 -3.67
C LYS A 333 -0.18 -23.41 -4.45
N ALA A 334 0.70 -22.50 -4.90
CA ALA A 334 1.86 -22.84 -5.70
C ALA A 334 2.80 -23.78 -4.94
N ALA A 335 3.07 -23.49 -3.66
CA ALA A 335 3.95 -24.29 -2.83
C ALA A 335 3.41 -25.71 -2.57
N ILE A 336 2.11 -25.87 -2.33
CA ILE A 336 1.46 -27.18 -2.16
C ILE A 336 1.57 -28.00 -3.45
N LEU A 337 1.18 -27.43 -4.59
CA LEU A 337 1.23 -28.12 -5.88
C LEU A 337 2.67 -28.50 -6.24
N HIS A 338 3.61 -27.57 -6.06
CA HIS A 338 5.02 -27.81 -6.34
C HIS A 338 5.61 -28.94 -5.49
N THR A 339 5.27 -28.98 -4.19
CA THR A 339 5.75 -30.04 -3.30
C THR A 339 5.16 -31.40 -3.69
N LEU A 340 3.86 -31.45 -4.01
CA LEU A 340 3.21 -32.68 -4.48
C LEU A 340 3.78 -33.17 -5.82
N ASP A 341 4.21 -32.25 -6.69
CA ASP A 341 4.84 -32.58 -7.98
C ASP A 341 6.28 -33.08 -7.81
N GLY A 342 7.00 -32.61 -6.79
CA GLY A 342 8.38 -32.98 -6.52
C GLY A 342 8.57 -34.26 -5.70
N ASP A 343 7.52 -34.75 -5.02
CA ASP A 343 7.59 -35.95 -4.17
C ASP A 343 6.32 -36.80 -4.30
N GLU A 344 6.42 -37.93 -5.00
CA GLU A 344 5.30 -38.88 -5.20
C GLU A 344 4.95 -39.65 -3.92
N SER A 345 5.88 -39.75 -2.95
CA SER A 345 5.67 -40.43 -1.68
C SER A 345 4.94 -39.57 -0.66
N LEU A 346 4.92 -38.25 -0.87
CA LEU A 346 4.27 -37.30 0.00
C LEU A 346 2.75 -37.35 -0.15
N SER A 347 2.06 -37.43 0.99
CA SER A 347 0.62 -37.20 1.11
C SER A 347 0.35 -36.03 2.04
N LEU A 348 -0.67 -35.23 1.74
CA LEU A 348 -1.08 -34.05 2.49
C LEU A 348 -2.55 -34.16 2.90
N GLU A 349 -2.85 -33.82 4.15
CA GLU A 349 -4.21 -33.49 4.60
C GLU A 349 -4.27 -31.98 4.84
N LEU A 350 -5.00 -31.27 3.99
CA LEU A 350 -5.17 -29.82 4.05
C LEU A 350 -6.50 -29.49 4.71
N ARG A 351 -6.43 -28.88 5.89
CA ARG A 351 -7.57 -28.40 6.66
C ARG A 351 -7.69 -26.89 6.43
N ILE A 352 -8.81 -26.47 5.85
CA ILE A 352 -9.03 -25.10 5.40
C ILE A 352 -10.16 -24.50 6.24
N LEU A 353 -9.89 -23.36 6.87
CA LEU A 353 -10.93 -22.50 7.44
C LEU A 353 -11.54 -21.66 6.31
N GLU A 354 -12.88 -21.59 6.25
CA GLU A 354 -13.60 -21.01 5.11
C GLU A 354 -13.30 -19.52 4.88
N SER A 355 -12.95 -18.76 5.92
CA SER A 355 -12.65 -17.32 5.90
C SER A 355 -13.83 -16.45 5.52
N ARG A 356 -14.72 -16.24 6.47
CA ARG A 356 -15.84 -15.28 6.36
C ARG A 356 -15.30 -13.84 6.24
N PRO A 357 -16.03 -12.94 5.55
CA PRO A 357 -17.36 -13.14 4.97
C PRO A 357 -17.38 -13.70 3.54
N LEU A 358 -16.30 -13.57 2.77
CA LEU A 358 -16.27 -13.92 1.34
C LEU A 358 -16.00 -15.41 1.07
N ASN A 359 -15.71 -16.18 2.11
CA ASN A 359 -15.45 -17.61 2.06
C ASN A 359 -14.27 -17.97 1.15
N GLU A 360 -13.19 -17.17 1.20
CA GLU A 360 -12.02 -17.37 0.34
C GLU A 360 -11.40 -18.77 0.48
N GLY A 361 -11.46 -19.39 1.66
CA GLY A 361 -11.00 -20.76 1.88
C GLY A 361 -11.79 -21.80 1.07
N ALA A 362 -13.09 -21.57 0.83
CA ALA A 362 -13.88 -22.41 -0.06
C ALA A 362 -13.43 -22.25 -1.52
N SER A 363 -13.15 -21.01 -1.95
CA SER A 363 -12.57 -20.72 -3.26
C SER A 363 -11.18 -21.36 -3.43
N PHE A 364 -10.37 -21.39 -2.37
CA PHE A 364 -9.08 -22.07 -2.36
C PHE A 364 -9.20 -23.59 -2.56
N ALA A 365 -10.13 -24.23 -1.84
CA ALA A 365 -10.44 -25.65 -2.04
C ALA A 365 -10.87 -25.93 -3.49
N LYS A 366 -11.79 -25.12 -4.04
CA LYS A 366 -12.25 -25.22 -5.43
C LYS A 366 -11.09 -25.13 -6.42
N MET A 367 -10.18 -24.17 -6.23
CA MET A 367 -9.02 -23.99 -7.11
C MET A 367 -8.09 -25.21 -7.13
N LEU A 368 -7.92 -25.90 -6.00
CA LEU A 368 -7.11 -27.12 -5.92
C LEU A 368 -7.81 -28.29 -6.60
N THR A 369 -9.12 -28.44 -6.42
CA THR A 369 -9.90 -29.51 -7.04
C THR A 369 -10.04 -29.34 -8.56
N ASP A 370 -10.21 -28.10 -9.03
CA ASP A 370 -10.26 -27.80 -10.47
C ASP A 370 -8.93 -28.14 -11.14
N GLU A 371 -7.81 -27.81 -10.49
CA GLU A 371 -6.48 -28.16 -10.98
C GLU A 371 -6.25 -29.68 -10.99
N ALA A 372 -6.70 -30.39 -9.95
CA ALA A 372 -6.66 -31.84 -9.90
C ALA A 372 -7.46 -32.50 -11.04
N GLN A 373 -8.67 -31.97 -11.32
CA GLN A 373 -9.52 -32.44 -12.41
C GLN A 373 -8.87 -32.19 -13.77
N ARG A 374 -8.37 -30.97 -13.99
CA ARG A 374 -7.68 -30.58 -15.23
C ARG A 374 -6.49 -31.51 -15.54
N ARG A 375 -5.68 -31.86 -14.54
CA ARG A 375 -4.53 -32.79 -14.69
C ARG A 375 -4.95 -34.24 -14.92
N ARG A 376 -6.13 -34.63 -14.42
CA ARG A 376 -6.70 -35.96 -14.66
C ARG A 376 -7.21 -36.11 -16.09
N GLU A 377 -7.83 -35.07 -16.62
CA GLU A 377 -8.39 -35.04 -17.99
C GLU A 377 -7.33 -34.74 -19.05
N SER A 378 -6.32 -33.94 -18.72
CA SER A 378 -5.29 -33.47 -19.64
C SER A 378 -3.89 -33.81 -19.14
N GLN A 379 -3.11 -34.54 -19.95
CA GLN A 379 -1.71 -34.87 -19.63
C GLN A 379 -0.77 -33.64 -19.61
N SER A 380 -1.26 -32.44 -19.93
CA SER A 380 -0.44 -31.22 -20.08
C SER A 380 -0.32 -30.37 -18.80
N GLY A 381 -0.64 -30.92 -17.62
CA GLY A 381 -0.73 -30.13 -16.39
C GLY A 381 0.22 -30.49 -15.25
N GLY A 382 1.04 -31.54 -15.39
CA GLY A 382 1.85 -32.11 -14.31
C GLY A 382 1.25 -33.40 -13.72
N PRO A 383 1.93 -34.03 -12.75
CA PRO A 383 1.48 -35.28 -12.14
C PRO A 383 0.10 -35.19 -11.50
N CYS A 384 -0.65 -36.30 -11.54
CA CYS A 384 -1.90 -36.44 -10.80
C CYS A 384 -1.61 -36.52 -9.29
N PHE A 385 -2.35 -35.74 -8.49
CA PHE A 385 -2.17 -35.68 -7.03
C PHE A 385 -3.44 -35.94 -6.21
N HIS A 386 -4.60 -36.19 -6.85
CA HIS A 386 -5.89 -36.32 -6.16
C HIS A 386 -5.93 -37.42 -5.07
N ASN A 387 -5.16 -38.50 -5.22
CA ASN A 387 -5.07 -39.57 -4.21
C ASN A 387 -4.12 -39.24 -3.05
N ARG A 388 -3.35 -38.16 -3.17
CA ARG A 388 -2.33 -37.74 -2.20
C ARG A 388 -2.68 -36.43 -1.49
N LEU A 389 -3.73 -35.73 -1.91
CA LEU A 389 -4.23 -34.52 -1.27
C LEU A 389 -5.66 -34.74 -0.76
N ARG A 390 -5.82 -34.81 0.55
CA ARG A 390 -7.12 -34.81 1.22
C ARG A 390 -7.45 -33.39 1.67
N ILE A 391 -8.63 -32.87 1.34
CA ILE A 391 -9.07 -31.53 1.75
C ILE A 391 -10.23 -31.66 2.76
N ILE A 392 -10.13 -30.94 3.87
CA ILE A 392 -11.20 -30.77 4.88
C ILE A 392 -11.50 -29.28 4.97
N LEU A 393 -12.72 -28.87 4.66
CA LEU A 393 -13.17 -27.47 4.74
C LEU A 393 -14.16 -27.33 5.92
N ALA A 394 -13.99 -26.30 6.74
CA ALA A 394 -14.92 -25.98 7.82
C ALA A 394 -15.01 -24.49 8.10
N SER A 395 -16.03 -24.08 8.86
CA SER A 395 -16.17 -22.71 9.34
C SER A 395 -15.00 -22.26 10.21
N ASP A 396 -14.71 -20.97 10.22
CA ASP A 396 -13.63 -20.37 11.03
C ASP A 396 -13.77 -20.69 12.52
N ALA A 397 -15.01 -20.77 13.03
CA ALA A 397 -15.33 -21.14 14.41
C ALA A 397 -14.84 -22.55 14.81
N SER A 398 -14.57 -23.41 13.83
CA SER A 398 -14.10 -24.77 14.04
C SER A 398 -12.57 -24.88 14.19
N VAL A 399 -11.85 -23.76 14.26
CA VAL A 399 -10.38 -23.73 14.39
C VAL A 399 -9.84 -24.61 15.51
N GLY A 400 -10.50 -24.65 16.68
CA GLY A 400 -10.10 -25.51 17.80
C GLY A 400 -10.32 -27.01 17.56
N ILE A 401 -11.17 -27.37 16.60
CA ILE A 401 -11.40 -28.76 16.17
C ILE A 401 -10.40 -29.11 15.07
N LEU A 402 -10.29 -28.27 14.04
CA LEU A 402 -9.41 -28.50 12.89
C LEU A 402 -7.93 -28.38 13.24
N GLY A 403 -7.56 -27.58 14.25
CA GLY A 403 -6.18 -27.43 14.71
C GLY A 403 -5.65 -28.61 15.52
N LYS A 404 -6.47 -29.60 15.89
CA LYS A 404 -6.00 -30.78 16.65
C LYS A 404 -5.11 -31.67 15.79
N ASP A 405 -4.00 -32.15 16.33
CA ASP A 405 -3.10 -33.10 15.66
C ASP A 405 -2.61 -32.63 14.28
N VAL A 406 -2.52 -31.32 14.03
CA VAL A 406 -1.90 -30.78 12.81
C VAL A 406 -0.39 -30.68 13.01
N ASP A 407 0.36 -30.94 11.94
CA ASP A 407 1.81 -30.82 11.95
C ASP A 407 2.23 -29.36 11.75
N LEU A 408 1.51 -28.65 10.87
CA LEU A 408 1.79 -27.26 10.50
C LEU A 408 0.53 -26.40 10.49
N VAL A 409 0.68 -25.14 10.90
CA VAL A 409 -0.20 -24.06 10.45
C VAL A 409 0.55 -23.27 9.39
N VAL A 410 0.02 -23.21 8.16
CA VAL A 410 0.63 -22.44 7.07
C VAL A 410 -0.24 -21.22 6.79
N ILE A 411 0.34 -20.03 6.97
CA ILE A 411 -0.31 -18.75 6.66
C ILE A 411 0.47 -18.01 5.57
N GLY A 412 -0.25 -17.18 4.81
CA GLY A 412 0.38 -16.19 3.96
C GLY A 412 0.78 -14.97 4.77
N ALA A 413 1.25 -13.95 4.06
CA ALA A 413 1.33 -12.60 4.57
C ALA A 413 0.80 -11.64 3.51
N ASP A 414 0.13 -10.58 3.94
CA ASP A 414 -0.10 -9.38 3.13
C ASP A 414 0.94 -8.31 3.48
N ARG A 415 1.42 -8.32 4.73
CA ARG A 415 2.50 -7.49 5.23
C ARG A 415 3.24 -8.17 6.38
N ILE A 416 4.55 -7.95 6.47
CA ILE A 416 5.38 -8.37 7.60
C ILE A 416 6.03 -7.12 8.21
N SER A 417 5.89 -6.90 9.52
CA SER A 417 6.50 -5.78 10.23
C SER A 417 8.02 -5.95 10.33
N GLU A 418 8.75 -4.88 10.68
CA GLU A 418 10.20 -4.97 10.96
C GLU A 418 10.54 -5.95 12.10
N ALA A 419 9.60 -6.18 13.01
CA ALA A 419 9.75 -7.10 14.14
C ALA A 419 9.37 -8.54 13.78
N GLY A 420 8.81 -8.77 12.59
CA GLY A 420 8.35 -10.07 12.11
C GLY A 420 6.87 -10.36 12.36
N ASP A 421 6.09 -9.41 12.88
CA ASP A 421 4.64 -9.61 13.00
C ASP A 421 4.03 -9.74 11.60
N VAL A 422 3.10 -10.67 11.45
CA VAL A 422 2.50 -11.01 10.15
C VAL A 422 1.08 -10.49 10.09
N SER A 423 0.82 -9.51 9.24
CA SER A 423 -0.54 -9.12 8.86
C SER A 423 -1.03 -10.06 7.77
N ASN A 424 -2.12 -10.77 8.05
CA ASN A 424 -2.77 -11.68 7.11
C ASN A 424 -4.29 -11.69 7.37
N LYS A 425 -5.07 -12.39 6.55
CA LYS A 425 -6.54 -12.47 6.67
C LYS A 425 -6.99 -12.73 8.11
N THR A 426 -7.99 -11.99 8.59
CA THR A 426 -8.66 -12.21 9.88
C THR A 426 -9.04 -13.68 10.07
N GLY A 427 -8.75 -14.22 11.24
CA GLY A 427 -8.74 -15.64 11.55
C GLY A 427 -7.32 -16.23 11.66
N SER A 428 -6.28 -15.58 11.11
CA SER A 428 -4.89 -16.04 11.17
C SER A 428 -4.33 -16.06 12.60
N LEU A 429 -4.62 -15.04 13.42
CA LEU A 429 -4.17 -15.00 14.81
C LEU A 429 -4.83 -16.12 15.61
N ALA A 430 -6.14 -16.32 15.40
CA ALA A 430 -6.86 -17.42 16.03
C ALA A 430 -6.28 -18.78 15.58
N ALA A 431 -6.02 -18.98 14.29
CA ALA A 431 -5.43 -20.20 13.75
C ALA A 431 -4.06 -20.51 14.36
N THR A 432 -3.18 -19.52 14.49
CA THR A 432 -1.85 -19.70 15.07
C THR A 432 -1.91 -20.00 16.58
N VAL A 433 -2.60 -19.17 17.35
CA VAL A 433 -2.67 -19.29 18.81
C VAL A 433 -3.44 -20.54 19.25
N VAL A 434 -4.62 -20.78 18.67
CA VAL A 434 -5.45 -21.93 19.04
C VAL A 434 -4.77 -23.24 18.64
N SER A 435 -4.15 -23.32 17.47
CA SER A 435 -3.43 -24.53 17.07
C SER A 435 -2.26 -24.82 17.98
N LYS A 436 -1.46 -23.82 18.36
CA LYS A 436 -0.39 -24.00 19.37
C LYS A 436 -0.97 -24.48 20.70
N PHE A 437 -2.11 -23.94 21.13
CA PHE A 437 -2.77 -24.37 22.37
C PHE A 437 -3.23 -25.83 22.31
N VAL A 438 -4.03 -26.21 21.29
CA VAL A 438 -4.62 -27.56 21.21
C VAL A 438 -3.63 -28.66 20.88
N THR A 439 -2.44 -28.31 20.38
CA THR A 439 -1.32 -29.23 20.14
C THR A 439 -0.26 -29.20 21.23
N ASN A 440 -0.49 -28.46 22.33
CA ASN A 440 0.50 -28.25 23.40
C ASN A 440 1.86 -27.75 22.88
N GLY A 441 1.84 -26.91 21.83
CA GLY A 441 3.01 -26.30 21.21
C GLY A 441 3.77 -27.19 20.23
N SER A 442 3.30 -28.39 19.90
CA SER A 442 4.01 -29.28 18.97
C SER A 442 3.88 -28.89 17.50
N VAL A 443 2.92 -28.03 17.16
CA VAL A 443 2.72 -27.52 15.79
C VAL A 443 3.72 -26.41 15.45
N ASP A 444 4.26 -26.46 14.24
CA ASP A 444 5.03 -25.34 13.69
C ASP A 444 4.12 -24.39 12.89
N VAL A 445 4.22 -23.10 13.18
CA VAL A 445 3.55 -22.02 12.46
C VAL A 445 4.50 -21.46 11.42
N VAL A 446 4.13 -21.60 10.15
CA VAL A 446 4.94 -21.24 9.00
C VAL A 446 4.25 -20.12 8.23
N CYS A 447 4.92 -18.97 8.16
CA CYS A 447 4.55 -17.89 7.26
C CYS A 447 5.27 -18.08 5.92
N ILE A 448 4.52 -18.26 4.83
CA ILE A 448 5.08 -18.33 3.47
C ILE A 448 4.75 -17.05 2.70
N SER A 449 5.78 -16.35 2.24
CA SER A 449 5.65 -15.07 1.57
C SER A 449 6.86 -14.75 0.71
N GLU A 450 6.67 -14.00 -0.37
CA GLU A 450 7.74 -13.28 -1.03
C GLU A 450 8.34 -12.22 -0.07
N SER A 451 9.64 -11.97 -0.17
CA SER A 451 10.34 -11.05 0.73
C SER A 451 9.94 -9.58 0.56
N GLU A 452 9.31 -9.23 -0.56
CA GLU A 452 8.78 -7.89 -0.85
C GLU A 452 7.63 -7.44 0.07
N LYS A 453 7.03 -8.35 0.82
CA LYS A 453 5.97 -8.02 1.78
C LYS A 453 6.51 -7.55 3.13
N VAL A 454 7.83 -7.57 3.31
CA VAL A 454 8.49 -6.96 4.46
C VAL A 454 8.37 -5.44 4.34
N ALA A 455 7.63 -4.85 5.27
CA ALA A 455 7.39 -3.44 5.36
C ALA A 455 8.65 -2.64 5.72
N ILE A 456 8.61 -1.33 5.43
CA ILE A 456 9.57 -0.37 5.99
C ILE A 456 9.47 -0.27 7.52
N PRO A 457 10.52 0.24 8.20
CA PRO A 457 10.49 0.52 9.63
C PRO A 457 9.35 1.46 9.97
N GLY A 458 8.67 1.18 11.08
CA GLY A 458 7.49 1.91 11.50
C GLY A 458 6.63 1.09 12.46
N THR A 459 5.71 1.77 13.13
CA THR A 459 4.80 1.11 14.08
C THR A 459 3.66 0.41 13.34
N ILE A 460 3.19 -0.72 13.90
CA ILE A 460 2.01 -1.43 13.39
C ILE A 460 0.77 -0.50 13.34
N ASP A 461 0.67 0.43 14.30
CA ASP A 461 -0.42 1.39 14.44
C ASP A 461 -0.49 2.45 13.34
N GLU A 462 0.58 2.61 12.53
CA GLU A 462 0.57 3.48 11.35
C GLU A 462 -0.26 2.89 10.19
N HIS A 463 -0.76 1.66 10.34
CA HIS A 463 -1.62 1.00 9.37
C HIS A 463 -3.04 0.93 9.90
N GLN A 464 -3.93 1.70 9.26
CA GLN A 464 -5.36 1.59 9.53
C GLN A 464 -5.85 0.19 9.20
N GLU A 465 -6.67 -0.36 10.10
CA GLU A 465 -7.45 -1.56 9.86
C GLU A 465 -8.28 -1.38 8.59
N GLU A 466 -8.20 -2.33 7.66
CA GLU A 466 -9.09 -2.34 6.49
C GLU A 466 -10.47 -2.84 6.94
N ASP A 467 -11.30 -1.89 7.36
CA ASP A 467 -12.70 -2.10 7.71
C ASP A 467 -13.56 -1.90 6.45
N ASN A 468 -13.88 -3.02 5.81
CA ASN A 468 -14.59 -3.06 4.53
C ASN A 468 -16.11 -2.90 4.69
N ASP A 469 -16.83 -3.03 3.58
CA ASP A 469 -18.28 -2.92 3.56
C ASP A 469 -18.93 -3.90 4.55
N LYS A 470 -19.70 -3.34 5.50
CA LYS A 470 -20.42 -4.12 6.51
C LYS A 470 -21.45 -5.07 5.89
N ASP A 471 -21.93 -4.75 4.69
CA ASP A 471 -22.95 -5.53 4.00
C ASP A 471 -22.41 -6.88 3.52
N GLU A 472 -21.10 -7.01 3.28
CA GLU A 472 -20.48 -8.31 2.98
C GLU A 472 -20.71 -9.32 4.11
N LEU A 473 -20.54 -8.87 5.36
CA LEU A 473 -20.77 -9.71 6.53
C LEU A 473 -22.26 -9.92 6.78
N ALA A 474 -23.05 -8.85 6.70
CA ALA A 474 -24.47 -8.86 7.00
C ALA A 474 -25.33 -9.63 5.98
N SER A 475 -24.91 -9.69 4.72
CA SER A 475 -25.64 -10.37 3.61
C SER A 475 -25.99 -11.83 3.90
N SER A 476 -25.15 -12.49 4.70
CA SER A 476 -25.30 -13.88 5.11
C SER A 476 -26.16 -14.08 6.37
N TRP A 477 -26.48 -13.01 7.09
CA TRP A 477 -27.22 -13.11 8.35
C TRP A 477 -28.71 -13.28 8.06
N HIS A 478 -29.32 -14.30 8.64
CA HIS A 478 -30.77 -14.49 8.59
C HIS A 478 -31.46 -13.80 9.77
N VAL A 479 -31.17 -12.50 9.97
CA VAL A 479 -31.73 -11.69 11.06
C VAL A 479 -32.46 -10.48 10.48
N GLN A 480 -33.60 -10.13 11.09
CA GLN A 480 -34.33 -8.91 10.75
C GLN A 480 -33.93 -7.82 11.74
N PRO A 481 -33.22 -6.75 11.31
CA PRO A 481 -32.80 -5.69 12.21
C PRO A 481 -34.01 -4.94 12.76
N SER A 482 -33.99 -4.64 14.06
CA SER A 482 -35.00 -3.80 14.70
C SER A 482 -34.85 -2.33 14.28
N ALA A 483 -35.85 -1.49 14.56
CA ALA A 483 -35.79 -0.06 14.26
C ALA A 483 -34.60 0.67 14.91
N ILE A 484 -34.12 0.21 16.07
CA ILE A 484 -33.00 0.80 16.81
C ILE A 484 -31.64 0.11 16.52
N TRP A 485 -31.59 -0.80 15.54
CA TRP A 485 -30.38 -1.58 15.23
C TRP A 485 -29.18 -0.68 14.89
N GLU A 486 -29.36 0.24 13.96
CA GLU A 486 -28.29 1.15 13.51
C GLU A 486 -27.85 2.13 14.61
N GLU A 487 -28.68 2.35 15.63
CA GLU A 487 -28.33 3.16 16.80
C GLU A 487 -27.48 2.40 17.82
N MET A 488 -27.66 1.07 17.92
CA MET A 488 -27.05 0.24 18.97
C MET A 488 -25.95 -0.70 18.48
N VAL A 489 -25.91 -1.01 17.18
CA VAL A 489 -25.04 -2.04 16.62
C VAL A 489 -24.09 -1.41 15.61
N THR A 490 -22.80 -1.49 15.91
CA THR A 490 -21.74 -1.19 14.95
C THR A 490 -21.22 -2.50 14.36
N VAL A 491 -21.40 -2.68 13.06
CA VAL A 491 -20.84 -3.82 12.31
C VAL A 491 -19.45 -3.42 11.81
N ARG A 492 -18.45 -4.25 12.09
CA ARG A 492 -17.06 -4.10 11.64
C ARG A 492 -16.69 -5.29 10.76
N ASN A 493 -16.13 -5.05 9.59
CA ASN A 493 -15.66 -6.07 8.63
C ASN A 493 -14.15 -5.90 8.40
N ILE A 494 -13.38 -6.26 9.43
CA ILE A 494 -11.91 -6.12 9.41
C ILE A 494 -11.31 -7.27 8.59
N TYR A 495 -10.63 -6.95 7.51
CA TYR A 495 -10.06 -7.97 6.60
C TYR A 495 -8.75 -8.58 7.09
N PHE A 496 -7.92 -7.81 7.78
CA PHE A 496 -6.57 -8.22 8.16
C PHE A 496 -6.35 -8.03 9.66
N GLU A 497 -5.60 -8.95 10.24
CA GLU A 497 -5.16 -8.88 11.63
C GLU A 497 -3.67 -9.24 11.74
N TRP A 498 -3.05 -8.78 12.82
CA TRP A 498 -1.65 -9.05 13.10
C TRP A 498 -1.46 -10.32 13.94
N CYS A 499 -0.63 -11.21 13.43
CA CYS A 499 -0.08 -12.35 14.16
C CYS A 499 1.29 -11.95 14.75
N PRO A 500 1.42 -11.84 16.09
CA PRO A 500 2.68 -11.49 16.72
C PRO A 500 3.82 -12.44 16.34
N ALA A 501 5.02 -11.90 16.12
CA ALA A 501 6.20 -12.69 15.71
C ALA A 501 6.50 -13.88 16.63
N LYS A 502 6.20 -13.75 17.94
CA LYS A 502 6.34 -14.83 18.94
C LYS A 502 5.50 -16.09 18.66
N HIS A 503 4.51 -15.99 17.78
CA HIS A 503 3.65 -17.11 17.38
C HIS A 503 4.03 -17.70 16.02
N ILE A 504 5.03 -17.13 15.33
CA ILE A 504 5.54 -17.61 14.04
C ILE A 504 6.88 -18.30 14.26
N ASP A 505 7.00 -19.56 13.85
CA ASP A 505 8.23 -20.33 14.04
C ASP A 505 9.17 -20.21 12.82
N HIS A 506 8.60 -20.08 11.62
CA HIS A 506 9.36 -20.02 10.36
C HIS A 506 8.78 -19.02 9.36
N TYR A 507 9.66 -18.22 8.75
CA TYR A 507 9.34 -17.34 7.63
C TYR A 507 10.02 -17.85 6.37
N ILE A 508 9.26 -18.36 5.41
CA ILE A 508 9.80 -18.96 4.19
C ILE A 508 9.59 -18.00 3.03
N CYS A 509 10.69 -17.61 2.37
CA CYS A 509 10.71 -16.77 1.18
C CYS A 509 11.63 -17.35 0.10
N GLU A 510 11.81 -16.63 -1.00
CA GLU A 510 12.66 -17.01 -2.13
C GLU A 510 14.16 -17.16 -1.77
N TYR A 511 14.59 -16.58 -0.64
CA TYR A 511 15.95 -16.67 -0.12
C TYR A 511 16.13 -17.79 0.92
N GLY A 512 15.08 -18.56 1.20
CA GLY A 512 15.06 -19.59 2.24
C GLY A 512 14.28 -19.17 3.48
N THR A 513 14.57 -19.82 4.60
CA THR A 513 13.97 -19.50 5.90
C THR A 513 14.67 -18.29 6.53
N LEU A 514 13.92 -17.21 6.77
CA LEU A 514 14.41 -15.98 7.36
C LEU A 514 14.28 -16.02 8.89
N SER A 515 15.28 -15.45 9.56
CA SER A 515 15.17 -15.05 10.97
C SER A 515 14.50 -13.67 11.10
N THR A 516 14.09 -13.29 12.30
CA THR A 516 13.59 -11.94 12.59
C THR A 516 14.67 -10.86 12.37
N GLU A 517 15.96 -11.20 12.51
CA GLU A 517 17.06 -10.30 12.16
C GLU A 517 17.16 -10.09 10.65
N ASP A 518 16.98 -11.15 9.85
CA ASP A 518 16.93 -11.04 8.39
C ASP A 518 15.75 -10.18 7.93
N ILE A 519 14.59 -10.31 8.60
CA ILE A 519 13.41 -9.47 8.35
C ILE A 519 13.72 -8.00 8.65
N ARG A 520 14.33 -7.70 9.82
CA ARG A 520 14.70 -6.33 10.17
C ARG A 520 15.66 -5.72 9.17
N ARG A 521 16.70 -6.46 8.76
CA ARG A 521 17.64 -6.00 7.73
C ARG A 521 16.93 -5.70 6.41
N ARG A 522 15.99 -6.56 5.98
CA ARG A 522 15.17 -6.32 4.79
C ARG A 522 14.28 -5.10 4.92
N SER A 523 13.68 -4.89 6.07
CA SER A 523 12.87 -3.71 6.35
C SER A 523 13.66 -2.42 6.10
N THR A 524 14.87 -2.32 6.65
CA THR A 524 15.79 -1.20 6.40
C THR A 524 16.15 -1.06 4.92
N GLN A 525 16.49 -2.16 4.24
CA GLN A 525 16.83 -2.15 2.81
C GLN A 525 15.65 -1.66 1.95
N THR A 526 14.42 -2.06 2.26
CA THR A 526 13.22 -1.58 1.56
C THR A 526 13.02 -0.08 1.78
N PHE A 527 13.29 0.41 2.98
CA PHE A 527 13.20 1.84 3.29
C PHE A 527 14.24 2.66 2.52
N GLU A 528 15.50 2.24 2.53
CA GLU A 528 16.58 2.87 1.77
C GLU A 528 16.28 2.89 0.27
N LEU A 529 15.80 1.76 -0.26
CA LEU A 529 15.37 1.65 -1.65
C LEU A 529 14.26 2.66 -1.98
N LEU A 530 13.23 2.77 -1.13
CA LEU A 530 12.13 3.72 -1.36
C LEU A 530 12.61 5.17 -1.32
N GLN A 531 13.56 5.51 -0.45
CA GLN A 531 14.17 6.85 -0.45
C GLN A 531 15.03 7.11 -1.69
N GLU A 532 15.74 6.09 -2.18
CA GLU A 532 16.54 6.15 -3.40
C GLU A 532 15.66 6.41 -4.63
N VAL A 533 14.55 5.66 -4.76
CA VAL A 533 13.70 5.69 -5.97
C VAL A 533 12.57 6.71 -5.91
N PHE A 534 12.26 7.27 -4.74
CA PHE A 534 11.26 8.34 -4.57
C PHE A 534 11.83 9.47 -3.71
N PRO A 535 12.87 10.17 -4.18
CA PRO A 535 13.43 11.31 -3.46
C PRO A 535 12.41 12.46 -3.42
N SER A 536 12.43 13.25 -2.35
CA SER A 536 11.74 14.54 -2.35
C SER A 536 12.39 15.45 -3.41
N GLU A 537 11.57 16.11 -4.24
CA GLU A 537 12.07 16.99 -5.27
C GLU A 537 12.78 18.20 -4.65
N ASN A 538 13.96 18.60 -5.13
CA ASN A 538 14.61 19.85 -4.72
C ASN A 538 14.42 20.88 -5.83
N LEU A 539 13.70 21.97 -5.54
CA LEU A 539 13.19 22.96 -6.51
C LEU A 539 13.79 24.35 -6.36
#